data_AF-T1A8T1-F1
#
_entry.id   AF-T1A8T1-F1
#
_cell.length_a   1.000
_cell.length_b   1.000
_cell.length_c   1.000
_cell.angle_alpha   90.00
_cell.angle_beta   90.00
_cell.angle_gamma   90.00
#
_symmetry.space_group_name_H-M   'P 1'
#
loop_
_entity.id
_entity.type
_entity.pdbx_description
1 polymer ?
#
loop_
_entity_poly.entity_id
_entity_poly.type
_entity_poly.pdbx_seq_one_letter_code
_entity_poly.pdbx_strand_id
1 'polypeptide(L)' 'SAFRLLAAWIKPILPATVASAEEFLAKPIADFSVATTPLLGHRINAFTPLLGRIDRKQVEAMVAAVHRIPAT' A
#
# COMPACT_ATOMS: atom_id res chain seq x y z
N SER A 1 -7.64 9.79 11.71
CA SER A 1 -8.17 10.11 10.37
C SER A 1 -8.71 8.83 9.75
N ALA A 2 -9.78 8.87 8.95
CA ALA A 2 -10.38 7.66 8.37
C ALA A 2 -9.41 6.87 7.47
N PHE A 3 -8.54 7.58 6.73
CA PHE A 3 -7.52 6.95 5.89
C PHE A 3 -6.51 6.11 6.68
N ARG A 4 -5.99 6.61 7.82
CA ARG A 4 -5.05 5.87 8.67
C ARG A 4 -5.70 4.62 9.27
N LEU A 5 -7.00 4.69 9.60
CA LEU A 5 -7.76 3.55 10.10
C LEU A 5 -7.91 2.46 9.03
N LEU A 6 -8.24 2.85 7.79
CA LEU A 6 -8.29 1.95 6.64
C LEU A 6 -6.92 1.29 6.42
N ALA A 7 -5.84 2.09 6.43
CA ALA A 7 -4.47 1.61 6.27
C ALA A 7 -4.11 0.54 7.33
N ALA A 8 -4.54 0.70 8.58
CA ALA A 8 -4.32 -0.27 9.64
C ALA A 8 -4.99 -1.63 9.34
N TRP A 9 -6.20 -1.63 8.79
CA TRP A 9 -6.91 -2.86 8.42
C TRP A 9 -6.27 -3.58 7.23
N ILE A 10 -5.76 -2.85 6.25
CA ILE A 10 -5.16 -3.45 5.05
C ILE A 10 -3.69 -3.81 5.21
N LYS A 11 -3.01 -3.38 6.29
CA LYS A 11 -1.57 -3.63 6.52
C LYS A 11 -1.17 -5.12 6.42
N PRO A 12 -1.94 -6.09 6.93
CA PRO A 12 -1.62 -7.51 6.77
C PRO A 12 -1.73 -8.02 5.32
N ILE A 13 -2.42 -7.29 4.44
CA ILE A 13 -2.69 -7.69 3.04
C ILE A 13 -1.78 -6.93 2.07
N LEU A 14 -1.61 -5.63 2.27
CA LEU A 14 -0.83 -4.73 1.41
C LEU A 14 0.24 -3.97 2.22
N PRO A 15 1.24 -4.66 2.81
CA PRO A 15 2.21 -4.04 3.71
C PRO A 15 3.03 -2.95 3.03
N ALA A 16 3.40 -3.12 1.76
CA ALA A 16 4.18 -2.13 1.01
C ALA A 16 3.40 -0.83 0.78
N THR A 17 2.13 -0.92 0.37
CA THR A 17 1.26 0.25 0.21
C THR A 17 1.06 0.99 1.52
N VAL A 18 0.94 0.26 2.64
CA VAL A 18 0.79 0.85 3.96
C VAL A 18 2.08 1.52 4.42
N ALA A 19 3.26 0.97 4.13
CA ALA A 19 4.53 1.62 4.43
C ALA A 19 4.63 3.01 3.77
N SER A 20 4.26 3.12 2.49
CA SER A 20 4.19 4.42 1.79
C SER A 20 3.16 5.36 2.43
N ALA A 21 2.04 4.83 2.92
CA ALA A 21 1.04 5.62 3.64
C ALA A 21 1.56 6.11 5.00
N GLU A 22 2.32 5.29 5.73
CA GLU A 22 2.97 5.66 6.99
C GLU A 22 4.01 6.77 6.79
N GLU A 23 4.76 6.71 5.70
CA GLU A 23 5.69 7.76 5.29
C GLU A 23 4.96 9.06 4.95
N PHE A 24 3.91 9.00 4.13
CA PHE A 24 3.07 10.16 3.83
C PHE A 24 2.47 10.78 5.11
N LEU A 25 1.93 9.94 5.99
CA LEU A 25 1.35 10.38 7.26
C LEU A 25 2.41 10.79 8.29
N ALA A 26 3.71 10.61 8.01
CA ALA A 26 4.80 10.81 8.97
C ALA A 26 4.53 10.13 10.32
N LYS A 27 3.88 8.95 10.30
CA LYS A 27 3.42 8.25 11.50
C LYS A 27 3.25 6.75 11.26
N PRO A 28 4.01 5.90 11.98
CA PRO A 28 3.82 4.45 11.94
C PRO A 28 2.44 4.01 12.46
N ILE A 29 1.98 2.87 11.97
CA ILE A 29 0.80 2.12 12.41
C ILE A 29 1.30 0.79 12.98
N ALA A 30 1.62 0.79 14.28
CA ALA A 30 2.10 -0.41 14.97
C ALA A 30 0.98 -1.46 15.15
N ASP A 31 -0.23 -0.99 15.45
CA ASP A 31 -1.40 -1.81 15.73
C ASP A 31 -2.69 -1.02 15.43
N PHE A 32 -3.84 -1.68 15.61
CA PHE A 32 -5.12 -1.06 15.33
C PHE A 32 -5.49 0.08 16.30
N SER A 33 -5.09 -0.03 17.58
CA SER A 33 -5.41 0.97 18.61
C SER A 33 -4.73 2.32 18.33
N VAL A 34 -3.48 2.32 17.87
CA VAL A 34 -2.79 3.57 17.53
C VAL A 34 -3.39 4.27 16.31
N ALA A 35 -4.10 3.53 15.44
CA ALA A 35 -4.75 4.07 14.26
C ALA A 35 -6.10 4.74 14.55
N THR A 36 -6.75 4.42 15.68
CA THR A 36 -8.01 5.06 16.10
C THR A 36 -7.79 6.46 16.67
N THR A 37 -6.58 6.77 17.14
CA THR A 37 -6.23 8.12 17.62
C THR A 37 -6.15 9.12 16.45
N PRO A 38 -6.93 10.22 16.48
CA PRO A 38 -6.86 11.28 15.48
C PRO A 38 -5.49 11.97 15.47
N LEU A 39 -5.00 12.31 14.28
CA LEU A 39 -3.80 13.12 14.10
C LEU A 39 -4.21 14.60 14.08
N LEU A 40 -4.14 15.27 15.23
CA LEU A 40 -4.48 16.69 15.39
C LEU A 40 -3.20 17.52 15.48
N GLY A 41 -3.16 18.68 14.82
CA GLY A 41 -1.96 19.54 14.79
C GLY A 41 -0.72 18.84 14.20
N HIS A 42 -0.92 17.74 13.47
CA HIS A 42 0.13 16.85 13.01
C HIS A 42 0.58 17.22 11.60
N ARG A 43 1.89 17.35 11.40
CA ARG A 43 2.48 17.60 10.08
C ARG A 43 2.62 16.29 9.31
N ILE A 44 2.13 16.29 8.07
CA ILE A 44 2.29 15.21 7.10
C ILE A 44 3.37 15.57 6.08
N ASN A 45 3.86 14.56 5.36
CA ASN A 45 4.83 14.74 4.27
C ASN A 45 4.12 15.07 2.95
N ALA A 46 4.92 15.44 1.93
CA ALA A 46 4.40 15.63 0.58
C ALA A 46 3.84 14.31 0.04
N PHE A 47 2.71 14.39 -0.67
CA PHE A 47 2.05 13.22 -1.21
C PHE A 47 2.81 12.66 -2.42
N THR A 48 2.99 11.34 -2.44
CA THR A 48 3.41 10.57 -3.62
C THR A 48 2.39 9.45 -3.88
N PRO A 49 2.21 9.01 -5.15
CA PRO A 49 1.31 7.92 -5.47
C PRO A 49 1.65 6.65 -4.67
N LEU A 50 0.67 6.12 -3.93
CA LEU A 50 0.88 4.97 -3.03
C LEU A 50 0.77 3.62 -3.74
N LEU A 51 -0.09 3.54 -4.76
CA LEU A 51 -0.32 2.33 -5.54
C LEU A 51 -0.64 2.73 -6.98
N GLY A 52 0.15 2.21 -7.92
CA GLY A 52 -0.09 2.41 -9.35
C GLY A 52 -1.25 1.56 -9.85
N ARG A 53 -1.87 2.01 -10.94
CA ARG A 53 -2.84 1.20 -11.69
C ARG A 53 -2.11 0.00 -12.31
N ILE A 54 -2.69 -1.19 -12.20
CA ILE A 54 -2.22 -2.37 -12.92
C ILE A 54 -2.58 -2.24 -14.39
N ASP A 55 -1.59 -2.29 -15.27
CA ASP A 55 -1.80 -2.24 -16.72
C ASP A 55 -2.13 -3.64 -17.26
N ARG A 56 -3.11 -3.71 -18.16
CA ARG A 56 -3.49 -4.96 -18.84
C ARG A 56 -2.31 -5.62 -19.54
N LYS A 57 -1.42 -4.83 -20.17
CA LYS A 57 -0.23 -5.32 -20.87
C LYS A 57 0.75 -6.02 -19.93
N GLN A 58 0.87 -5.56 -18.69
CA GLN A 58 1.73 -6.19 -17.69
C GLN A 58 1.20 -7.58 -17.31
N VAL A 59 -0.13 -7.72 -17.20
CA VAL A 59 -0.78 -9.01 -16.92
C VAL A 59 -0.60 -9.96 -18.11
N GLU A 60 -0.82 -9.49 -19.33
CA GLU A 60 -0.63 -10.29 -20.56
C GLU A 60 0.82 -10.78 -20.69
N ALA A 61 1.80 -9.92 -20.42
CA ALA A 61 3.21 -10.28 -20.45
C ALA A 61 3.57 -11.34 -19.41
N MET A 62 3.04 -11.22 -18.18
CA MET A 62 3.24 -12.22 -17.12
C MET A 62 2.67 -13.58 -17.52
N VAL A 63 1.45 -13.63 -18.07
CA VAL A 63 0.81 -14.88 -18.52
C VAL A 63 1.60 -15.52 -19.67
N ALA A 64 2.02 -14.72 -20.65
CA ALA A 64 2.82 -15.21 -21.77
C ALA A 64 4.17 -15.80 -21.32
N ALA A 65 4.83 -15.19 -20.32
CA ALA A 65 6.08 -15.69 -19.77
C ALA A 65 5.93 -17.07 -19.10
N VAL A 66 4.82 -17.30 -18.37
CA VAL A 66 4.51 -18.60 -17.75
C VAL A 66 4.25 -19.67 -18.81
N HIS A 67 3.56 -19.33 -19.90
CA HIS A 67 3.27 -20.29 -20.97
C HIS A 67 4.49 -20.64 -21.83
N ARG A 68 5.59 -19.89 -21.71
CA ARG A 68 6.83 -20.07 -22.47
C ARG A 68 7.86 -20.99 -21.79
N ILE A 69 7.50 -21.65 -20.68
CA ILE A 69 8.34 -22.70 -20.08
C ILE A 69 8.34 -23.89 -21.07
N PRO A 70 9.47 -24.25 -21.69
CA PRO A 70 9.52 -25.42 -22.53
C PRO A 70 9.26 -26.64 -21.64
N ALA A 71 8.22 -27.41 -21.96
CA ALA A 71 8.21 -28.81 -21.56
C ALA A 71 9.49 -29.43 -22.15
N THR A 72 10.27 -30.06 -21.27
CA THR A 72 11.38 -30.96 -21.64
C THR A 72 11.06 -31.82 -22.85
#